data_AF-A0A3D2RM64-F1
#
_entry.id   AF-A0A3D2RM64-F1
#
_cell.length_a   1.000
_cell.length_b   1.000
_cell.length_c   1.000
_cell.angle_alpha   90.00
_cell.angle_beta   90.00
_cell.angle_gamma   90.00
#
_symmetry.space_group_name_H-M   'P 1'
#
loop_
_entity.id
_entity.type
_entity.pdbx_description
1 polymer ?
#
loop_
_entity_poly.entity_id
_entity_poly.type
_entity_poly.pdbx_seq_one_letter_code
_entity_poly.pdbx_strand_id
1 'polypeptide(L)'
;MDGRKADDDKRTYILSKEELYLPQYQIPYQCLLAKDGQNLLTAGRCMSTEQLVLSSARVTTTCSMMGQAASIGLELAVERDWDIWLIHASSEFRCMVEVRAAPIGQYNCLHDHRKDHTAVG
;
A
#
# COMPACT_ATOMS: atom_id res chain seq x y z
N MET A 1 6.41 25.26 6.91
CA MET A 1 6.40 26.68 6.48
C MET A 1 7.41 26.83 5.36
N ASP A 2 6.92 26.99 4.13
CA ASP A 2 7.70 27.01 2.87
C ASP A 2 8.53 28.31 2.82
N GLY A 3 9.85 28.17 2.97
CA GLY A 3 10.78 29.31 3.00
C GLY A 3 11.05 29.80 1.58
N ARG A 4 10.27 30.77 1.12
CA ARG A 4 10.41 31.36 -0.21
C ARG A 4 11.67 32.25 -0.21
N LYS A 5 12.79 31.76 -0.76
CA LYS A 5 13.92 32.65 -1.11
C LYS A 5 13.53 33.45 -2.35
N ALA A 6 13.87 34.74 -2.36
CA ALA A 6 13.46 35.66 -3.43
C ALA A 6 14.12 35.39 -4.80
N ASP A 7 15.15 34.54 -4.84
CA ASP A 7 16.01 34.34 -6.02
C ASP A 7 15.85 32.98 -6.71
N ASP A 8 15.11 32.03 -6.13
CA ASP A 8 14.91 30.71 -6.70
C ASP A 8 13.43 30.53 -7.11
N ASP A 9 13.17 30.47 -8.41
CA ASP A 9 11.86 30.05 -8.99
C ASP A 9 11.49 28.60 -8.58
N LYS A 10 12.47 27.86 -8.06
CA LYS A 10 12.28 26.49 -7.59
C LYS A 10 11.78 26.50 -6.16
N ARG A 11 10.80 25.64 -5.89
CA ARG A 11 10.30 25.37 -4.54
C ARG A 11 11.41 24.69 -3.72
N THR A 12 12.24 25.49 -3.06
CA THR A 12 13.38 25.01 -2.28
C THR A 12 12.85 24.45 -0.96
N TYR A 13 12.93 23.13 -0.79
CA TYR A 13 12.65 22.49 0.48
C TYR A 13 13.73 22.90 1.50
N ILE A 14 13.30 23.21 2.72
CA ILE A 14 14.19 23.54 3.85
C ILE A 14 14.99 22.33 4.35
N LEU A 15 14.65 21.13 3.85
CA LEU A 15 15.21 19.84 4.24
C LEU A 15 16.20 19.36 3.18
N SER A 16 17.25 18.67 3.62
CA SER A 16 18.20 18.02 2.71
C SER A 16 17.53 16.84 2.00
N LYS A 17 18.00 16.46 0.80
CA LYS A 17 17.34 15.43 -0.05
C LYS A 17 17.25 14.07 0.65
N GLU A 18 18.19 13.80 1.54
CA GLU A 18 18.29 12.58 2.34
C GLU A 18 17.22 12.51 3.44
N GLU A 19 16.79 13.66 3.98
CA GLU A 19 15.72 13.75 5.00
C GLU A 19 14.32 13.63 4.39
N LEU A 20 14.21 13.76 3.06
CA LEU A 20 12.96 13.56 2.32
C LEU A 20 12.67 12.08 2.04
N TYR A 21 13.62 11.18 2.31
CA TYR A 21 13.44 9.75 2.08
C TYR A 21 12.59 9.14 3.19
N LEU A 22 11.28 9.09 2.95
CA LEU A 22 10.35 8.37 3.81
C LEU A 22 10.29 6.90 3.38
N PRO A 23 10.39 5.94 4.33
CA PRO A 23 10.20 4.54 4.00
C PRO A 23 8.79 4.32 3.45
N GLN A 24 8.72 3.37 2.52
CA GLN A 24 7.52 3.03 1.79
C GLN A 24 6.60 2.27 2.75
N TYR A 25 5.39 2.78 2.97
CA TYR A 25 4.44 2.15 3.88
C TYR A 25 3.52 1.20 3.11
N GLN A 26 3.30 0.01 3.66
CA GLN A 26 2.38 -0.96 3.09
C GLN A 26 0.98 -0.74 3.67
N ILE A 27 -0.03 -0.73 2.79
CA ILE A 27 -1.43 -0.72 3.22
C ILE A 27 -1.84 -2.16 3.50
N PRO A 28 -2.25 -2.51 4.72
CA PRO A 28 -2.70 -3.87 5.03
C PRO A 28 -4.04 -4.14 4.34
N TYR A 29 -4.17 -5.33 3.76
CA TYR A 29 -5.39 -5.76 3.07
C TYR A 29 -6.64 -5.73 3.97
N GLN A 30 -6.46 -5.99 5.27
CA GLN A 30 -7.55 -5.99 6.24
C GLN A 30 -8.27 -4.64 6.38
N CYS A 31 -7.61 -3.51 6.06
CA CYS A 31 -8.26 -2.19 6.05
C CYS A 31 -9.33 -2.04 4.95
N LEU A 32 -9.35 -2.97 3.99
CA LEU A 32 -10.32 -3.05 2.90
C LEU A 32 -11.52 -3.94 3.25
N LEU A 33 -11.46 -4.70 4.36
CA LEU A 33 -12.54 -5.59 4.78
C LEU A 33 -13.61 -4.82 5.55
N ALA A 34 -14.87 -4.97 5.15
CA ALA A 34 -15.99 -4.39 5.88
C ALA A 34 -16.30 -5.24 7.13
N LYS A 35 -16.25 -4.64 8.33
CA LYS A 35 -16.50 -5.35 9.61
C LYS A 35 -17.82 -6.11 9.64
N ASP A 36 -18.89 -5.51 9.11
CA ASP A 36 -20.24 -6.06 9.16
C ASP A 36 -20.61 -6.85 7.88
N GLY A 37 -19.72 -6.94 6.89
CA GLY A 37 -19.97 -7.57 5.60
C GLY A 37 -18.97 -8.67 5.30
N GLN A 38 -19.41 -9.93 5.34
CA GLN A 38 -18.56 -11.10 5.04
C GLN A 38 -18.25 -11.28 3.54
N ASN A 39 -18.92 -10.52 2.66
CA ASN A 39 -18.74 -10.60 1.21
C ASN A 39 -18.51 -9.21 0.60
N LEU A 40 -18.05 -8.25 1.41
CA LEU A 40 -17.88 -6.86 1.00
C LEU A 40 -16.45 -6.40 1.21
N LEU A 41 -15.81 -5.99 0.11
CA LEU A 41 -14.51 -5.35 0.08
C LEU A 41 -14.67 -3.89 -0.35
N THR A 42 -13.96 -3.00 0.34
CA THR A 42 -13.90 -1.58 0.03
C THR A 42 -12.55 -1.25 -0.61
N ALA A 43 -12.49 -0.19 -1.41
CA ALA A 43 -11.25 0.31 -1.97
C ALA A 43 -11.27 1.84 -2.02
N GLY A 44 -10.09 2.45 -1.86
CA GLY A 44 -9.97 3.91 -1.90
C GLY A 44 -10.48 4.58 -0.63
N ARG A 45 -11.36 5.59 -0.78
CA ARG A 45 -11.79 6.47 0.33
C ARG A 45 -12.62 5.79 1.41
N CYS A 46 -13.15 4.60 1.14
CA CYS A 46 -13.99 3.85 2.06
C CYS A 46 -13.20 2.85 2.94
N MET A 47 -11.86 2.92 2.90
CA MET A 47 -10.98 2.09 3.71
C MET A 47 -10.96 2.54 5.17
N SER A 48 -10.77 1.59 6.08
CA SER A 48 -10.65 1.86 7.52
C SER A 48 -9.25 2.37 7.86
N THR A 49 -9.07 3.70 7.90
CA THR A 49 -7.79 4.36 8.23
C THR A 49 -7.97 5.69 8.96
N GLU A 50 -6.94 6.10 9.70
CA GLU A 50 -6.82 7.43 10.30
C GLU A 50 -6.78 8.55 9.25
N GLN A 51 -7.22 9.76 9.63
CA GLN A 51 -7.30 10.92 8.74
C GLN A 51 -5.94 11.30 8.12
N LEU A 52 -4.86 11.14 8.88
CA LEU A 52 -3.50 11.45 8.41
C LEU A 52 -3.06 10.50 7.28
N VAL A 53 -3.37 9.21 7.43
CA VAL A 53 -3.04 8.18 6.43
C VAL A 53 -3.90 8.39 5.17
N LEU A 54 -5.18 8.70 5.35
CA LEU A 54 -6.10 8.94 4.24
C LEU A 54 -5.66 10.11 3.35
N SER A 55 -4.98 11.11 3.90
CA SER A 55 -4.45 12.26 3.16
C SER A 55 -3.49 11.83 2.04
N SER A 56 -2.66 10.81 2.29
CA SER A 56 -1.67 10.28 1.34
C SER A 56 -2.15 9.02 0.61
N ALA A 57 -2.98 8.18 1.24
CA ALA A 57 -3.45 6.92 0.67
C ALA A 57 -4.51 7.12 -0.44
N ARG A 58 -5.16 8.29 -0.51
CA ARG A 58 -6.18 8.59 -1.52
C ARG A 58 -5.63 9.04 -2.89
N VAL A 59 -4.31 8.99 -3.10
CA VAL A 59 -3.70 9.24 -4.41
C VAL A 59 -4.16 8.18 -5.41
N THR A 60 -4.44 8.58 -6.65
CA THR A 60 -5.02 7.71 -7.68
C THR A 60 -4.25 6.41 -7.86
N THR A 61 -2.92 6.46 -7.83
CA THR A 61 -2.06 5.27 -7.96
C THR A 61 -2.34 4.25 -6.86
N THR A 62 -2.34 4.70 -5.61
CA THR A 62 -2.61 3.87 -4.44
C THR A 62 -4.04 3.33 -4.47
N CYS A 63 -5.00 4.15 -4.92
CA CYS A 63 -6.39 3.74 -5.07
C CYS A 63 -6.56 2.62 -6.10
N SER A 64 -5.87 2.71 -7.25
CA SER A 64 -5.85 1.66 -8.27
C SER A 64 -5.22 0.37 -7.74
N MET A 65 -4.12 0.46 -6.98
CA MET A 65 -3.48 -0.71 -6.35
C MET A 65 -4.41 -1.40 -5.36
N MET A 66 -5.09 -0.65 -4.49
CA MET A 66 -6.05 -1.21 -3.55
C MET A 66 -7.21 -1.92 -4.26
N GLY A 67 -7.71 -1.36 -5.37
CA GLY A 67 -8.75 -1.99 -6.18
C GLY A 67 -8.29 -3.31 -6.82
N GLN A 68 -7.06 -3.36 -7.31
CA GLN A 68 -6.46 -4.61 -7.81
C GLN A 68 -6.33 -5.64 -6.69
N ALA A 69 -5.79 -5.24 -5.52
CA ALA A 69 -5.64 -6.14 -4.38
C ALA A 69 -6.99 -6.70 -3.91
N ALA A 70 -8.03 -5.87 -3.80
CA ALA A 70 -9.39 -6.30 -3.46
C ALA A 70 -9.93 -7.32 -4.47
N SER A 71 -9.72 -7.10 -5.77
CA SER A 71 -10.19 -8.01 -6.82
C SER A 71 -9.50 -9.36 -6.77
N ILE A 72 -8.17 -9.38 -6.58
CA ILE A 72 -7.37 -10.61 -6.47
C ILE A 72 -7.79 -11.41 -5.23
N GLY A 73 -8.04 -10.73 -4.11
CA GLY A 73 -8.50 -11.40 -2.91
C GLY A 73 -9.88 -12.02 -3.09
N LEU A 74 -10.81 -11.32 -3.75
CA LEU A 74 -12.12 -11.85 -4.05
C LEU A 74 -12.05 -13.05 -5.01
N GLU A 75 -11.23 -12.98 -6.05
CA GLU A 75 -10.99 -14.07 -7.00
C GLU A 75 -10.48 -15.33 -6.27
N LEU A 76 -9.50 -15.17 -5.37
CA LEU A 76 -8.97 -16.26 -4.55
C LEU A 76 -10.00 -16.82 -3.57
N ALA A 77 -10.79 -15.98 -2.92
CA ALA A 77 -11.85 -16.43 -2.02
C ALA A 77 -12.90 -17.28 -2.76
N VAL A 78 -13.27 -16.88 -3.98
CA VAL A 78 -14.22 -17.63 -4.81
C VAL A 78 -13.60 -18.93 -5.33
N GLU A 79 -12.34 -18.93 -5.78
CA GLU A 79 -11.68 -20.14 -6.30
C GLU A 79 -11.43 -21.19 -5.20
N ARG A 80 -11.06 -20.74 -4.00
CA ARG A 80 -10.68 -21.62 -2.88
C ARG A 80 -11.83 -21.89 -1.89
N ASP A 81 -13.00 -21.30 -2.10
CA ASP A 81 -14.11 -21.30 -1.15
C ASP A 81 -13.67 -20.83 0.26
N TRP A 82 -12.90 -19.74 0.30
CA TRP A 82 -12.37 -19.18 1.54
C TRP A 82 -13.15 -17.95 1.97
N ASP A 83 -13.28 -17.77 3.28
CA ASP A 83 -13.72 -16.50 3.84
C ASP A 83 -12.75 -15.38 3.43
N ILE A 84 -13.31 -14.23 3.02
CA ILE A 84 -12.50 -13.06 2.63
C ILE A 84 -11.56 -12.58 3.75
N TRP A 85 -11.90 -12.91 5.00
CA TRP A 85 -11.13 -12.62 6.19
C TRP A 85 -9.86 -13.43 6.31
N LEU A 86 -9.77 -14.60 5.69
CA LEU A 86 -8.63 -15.52 5.81
C LEU A 86 -7.61 -15.37 4.67
N ILE A 87 -7.95 -14.62 3.61
CA ILE A 87 -7.09 -14.45 2.44
C ILE A 87 -5.70 -13.89 2.81
N HIS A 88 -5.65 -12.93 3.75
CA HIS A 88 -4.40 -12.24 4.10
C HIS A 88 -3.34 -13.15 4.75
N ALA A 89 -3.74 -14.32 5.26
CA ALA A 89 -2.83 -15.28 5.87
C ALA A 89 -2.11 -16.15 4.82
N SER A 90 -2.62 -16.20 3.59
CA SER A 90 -2.07 -17.02 2.52
C SER A 90 -0.88 -16.34 1.82
N SER A 91 0.18 -17.10 1.54
CA SER A 91 1.31 -16.64 0.70
C SER A 91 0.89 -16.47 -0.77
N GLU A 92 -0.15 -17.18 -1.21
CA GLU A 92 -0.71 -17.11 -2.56
C GLU A 92 -1.20 -15.69 -2.89
N PHE A 93 -1.95 -15.06 -1.98
CA PHE A 93 -2.45 -13.69 -2.18
C PHE A 93 -1.31 -12.68 -2.42
N ARG A 94 -0.26 -12.75 -1.62
CA ARG A 94 0.91 -11.87 -1.76
C ARG A 94 1.61 -12.07 -3.10
N CYS A 95 1.83 -13.33 -3.49
CA CYS A 95 2.45 -13.67 -4.77
C CYS A 95 1.64 -13.14 -5.96
N MET A 96 0.31 -13.30 -5.93
CA MET A 96 -0.56 -12.83 -7.02
C MET A 96 -0.63 -11.31 -7.12
N VAL A 97 -0.71 -10.61 -5.98
CA VAL A 97 -0.62 -9.15 -5.96
C VAL A 97 0.73 -8.71 -6.53
N GLU A 98 1.83 -9.36 -6.12
CA GLU A 98 3.18 -9.07 -6.61
C GLU A 98 3.32 -9.26 -8.13
N VAL A 99 2.84 -10.36 -8.69
CA VAL A 99 2.93 -10.61 -10.13
C VAL A 99 2.06 -9.62 -10.93
N ARG A 100 0.85 -9.31 -10.45
CA ARG A 100 -0.12 -8.51 -11.22
C ARG A 100 0.09 -7.00 -11.13
N ALA A 101 0.71 -6.50 -10.08
CA ALA A 101 1.06 -5.08 -10.01
C ALA A 101 2.48 -4.79 -10.57
N ALA A 102 3.33 -5.77 -10.90
CA ALA A 102 4.61 -5.54 -11.59
C ALA A 102 4.54 -4.54 -12.79
N PRO A 103 3.51 -4.57 -13.66
CA PRO A 103 3.39 -3.62 -14.78
C PRO A 103 3.04 -2.17 -14.40
N ILE A 104 2.56 -1.87 -13.18
CA ILE A 104 2.27 -0.48 -12.77
C ILE A 104 3.51 0.28 -12.26
N GLY A 105 4.71 -0.30 -12.40
CA GLY A 105 5.98 0.41 -12.19
C GLY A 105 6.30 0.78 -10.74
N GLN A 106 5.60 0.20 -9.76
CA GLN A 106 5.70 0.56 -8.34
C GLN A 106 6.25 -0.59 -7.47
N TYR A 107 7.23 -1.34 -8.00
CA TYR A 107 7.81 -2.52 -7.34
C TYR A 107 9.15 -2.30 -6.67
N ASN A 108 9.68 -1.08 -6.73
CA ASN A 108 10.77 -0.74 -5.82
C ASN A 108 10.31 -0.74 -4.34
N CYS A 109 9.01 -1.00 -4.08
CA CYS A 109 8.33 -0.98 -2.79
C CYS A 109 8.22 -2.33 -2.07
N LEU A 110 8.61 -3.45 -2.69
CA LEU A 110 8.45 -4.79 -2.10
C LEU A 110 9.78 -5.56 -1.94
N HIS A 111 10.91 -4.92 -2.20
CA HIS A 111 12.22 -5.41 -1.76
C HIS A 111 12.57 -4.79 -0.40
N ASP A 112 12.03 -5.33 0.70
CA ASP A 112 12.84 -5.67 1.87
C ASP A 112 12.04 -6.48 2.90
N HIS A 113 12.19 -7.80 2.87
CA HIS A 113 11.98 -8.62 4.06
C HIS A 113 13.00 -9.77 4.13
N ARG A 114 14.19 -9.54 3.57
CA ARG A 114 15.29 -10.52 3.54
C ARG A 114 16.65 -9.94 3.90
N LYS A 115 16.75 -8.76 4.50
CA LYS A 115 18.06 -8.19 4.93
C LYS A 115 18.10 -7.68 6.36
N ASP A 116 17.64 -8.48 7.32
CA ASP A 116 17.90 -8.22 8.74
C ASP A 116 18.10 -9.47 9.62
N HIS A 117 18.08 -10.68 9.05
CA HIS A 117 18.46 -11.91 9.76
C HIS A 117 19.83 -12.46 9.37
N THR A 118 20.87 -11.61 9.32
CA THR A 118 22.29 -12.06 9.41
C THR A 118 23.19 -10.86 9.74
N ALA A 119 23.11 -10.30 10.95
CA ALA A 119 24.14 -9.42 11.50
C ALA A 119 23.92 -9.20 13.01
N VAL A 120 23.97 -10.26 13.81
CA VAL A 120 24.40 -10.17 15.21
C VAL A 120 25.33 -11.35 15.46
N GLY A 121 26.62 -11.09 15.24
CA GLY A 121 27.72 -11.80 15.87
C GLY A 121 28.23 -10.98 17.04
#